data_AF-A0A026VSG4-F1
#
_entry.id   AF-A0A026VSG4-F1
#
_cell.length_a   1.000
_cell.length_b   1.000
_cell.length_c   1.000
_cell.angle_alpha   90.00
_cell.angle_beta   90.00
_cell.angle_gamma   90.00
#
_symmetry.space_group_name_H-M   'P 1'
#
loop_
_entity.id
_entity.type
_entity.pdbx_description
1 polymer ?
#
loop_
_entity_poly.entity_id
_entity_poly.type
_entity_poly.pdbx_seq_one_letter_code
_entity_poly.pdbx_strand_id
1 'polypeptide(L)'
;DLTHIYYGKELLPHVRHHYLKPMWHEFMNRPIKQQILEEAATLVAQWFQPEQHISYSYVTTELENIAQQVMERLEVVNPQHQIFSVSREQISSWKSNNIDKDEWNNSDAREILNILSEILFQKQKFQGIRTFGNTDFLQNYLCVNYVSYSL
;
A
#
# COMPACT_ATOMS: atom_id res chain seq x y z
N ASP A 1 -33.14 -2.43 16.62
CA ASP A 1 -33.93 -3.18 15.64
C ASP A 1 -32.97 -3.78 14.61
N LEU A 2 -33.05 -5.10 14.41
CA LEU A 2 -32.16 -5.85 13.51
C LEU A 2 -32.36 -5.46 12.03
N THR A 3 -33.56 -4.98 11.69
CA THR A 3 -33.93 -4.54 10.34
C THR A 3 -33.06 -3.37 9.88
N HIS A 4 -32.86 -2.36 10.73
CA HIS A 4 -32.02 -1.21 10.42
C HIS A 4 -30.53 -1.57 10.31
N ILE A 5 -30.05 -2.52 11.13
CA ILE A 5 -28.66 -2.98 11.06
C ILE A 5 -28.41 -3.70 9.73
N TYR A 6 -29.34 -4.56 9.31
CA TYR A 6 -29.26 -5.26 8.03
C TYR A 6 -29.20 -4.27 6.86
N TYR A 7 -30.16 -3.36 6.74
CA TYR A 7 -30.16 -2.37 5.66
C TYR A 7 -28.94 -1.44 5.71
N GLY A 8 -28.44 -1.10 6.90
CA GLY A 8 -27.21 -0.34 7.05
C GLY A 8 -26.01 -1.05 6.43
N LYS A 9 -25.86 -2.36 6.64
CA LYS A 9 -24.77 -3.16 6.04
C LYS A 9 -24.90 -3.27 4.53
N GLU A 10 -26.11 -3.48 4.01
CA GLU A 10 -26.35 -3.57 2.57
C GLU A 10 -26.07 -2.25 1.84
N LEU A 11 -26.39 -1.11 2.47
CA LEU A 11 -26.21 0.22 1.86
C LEU A 11 -24.77 0.75 1.98
N LEU A 12 -24.01 0.30 2.98
CA LEU A 12 -22.68 0.81 3.28
C LEU A 12 -21.70 0.75 2.08
N PRO A 13 -21.61 -0.35 1.31
CA PRO A 13 -20.78 -0.40 0.10
C PRO A 13 -21.14 0.69 -0.91
N HIS A 14 -22.44 0.90 -1.17
CA HIS A 14 -22.91 1.90 -2.13
C HIS A 14 -22.54 3.32 -1.71
N VAL A 15 -22.72 3.63 -0.42
CA VAL A 15 -22.34 4.94 0.15
C VAL A 15 -20.82 5.13 0.03
N ARG A 16 -20.03 4.11 0.37
CA ARG A 16 -18.57 4.15 0.25
C ARG A 16 -18.10 4.33 -1.19
N HIS A 17 -18.64 3.57 -2.13
CA HIS A 17 -18.30 3.71 -3.56
C HIS A 17 -18.62 5.10 -4.08
N HIS A 18 -19.79 5.64 -3.73
CA HIS A 18 -20.16 7.01 -4.12
C HIS A 18 -19.18 8.05 -3.56
N TYR A 19 -18.76 7.90 -2.31
CA TYR A 19 -17.78 8.78 -1.66
C TYR A 19 -16.37 8.67 -2.28
N LEU A 20 -15.91 7.45 -2.56
CA LEU A 20 -14.56 7.18 -3.07
C LEU A 20 -14.42 7.48 -4.56
N LYS A 21 -15.51 7.42 -5.34
CA LYS A 21 -15.48 7.67 -6.79
C LYS A 21 -14.80 9.00 -7.15
N PRO A 22 -15.18 10.17 -6.63
CA PRO A 22 -14.49 11.42 -6.93
C PRO A 22 -13.02 11.41 -6.50
N MET A 23 -12.68 10.80 -5.36
CA MET A 23 -11.30 10.69 -4.88
C MET A 23 -10.43 9.85 -5.84
N TRP A 24 -10.97 8.73 -6.33
CA TRP A 24 -10.29 7.91 -7.34
C TRP A 24 -10.08 8.68 -8.65
N HIS A 25 -11.08 9.45 -9.10
CA HIS A 25 -10.92 10.26 -10.32
C HIS A 25 -9.89 11.37 -10.12
N GLU A 26 -9.89 12.05 -8.97
CA GLU A 26 -8.89 13.06 -8.63
C GLU A 26 -7.48 12.45 -8.65
N PHE A 27 -7.30 11.30 -7.99
CA PHE A 27 -6.03 10.56 -7.97
C PHE A 27 -5.55 10.19 -9.38
N MET A 28 -6.42 9.60 -10.20
CA MET A 28 -6.07 9.19 -11.58
C MET A 28 -5.78 10.36 -12.51
N ASN A 29 -6.27 11.56 -12.18
CA ASN A 29 -5.99 12.78 -12.94
C ASN A 29 -4.68 13.47 -12.52
N ARG A 30 -4.00 13.00 -11.46
CA ARG A 30 -2.68 13.51 -11.08
C ARG A 30 -1.62 13.08 -12.11
N PRO A 31 -0.51 13.81 -12.23
CA PRO A 31 0.65 13.35 -13.00
C PRO A 31 1.07 11.94 -12.57
N ILE A 32 1.51 11.09 -13.51
CA ILE A 32 1.90 9.68 -13.25
C ILE A 32 2.90 9.56 -12.09
N LYS A 33 3.83 10.52 -11.98
CA LYS A 33 4.79 10.57 -10.88
C LYS A 33 4.14 10.71 -9.50
N GLN A 34 2.98 11.33 -9.41
CA GLN A 34 2.25 11.56 -8.16
C GLN A 34 1.13 10.51 -7.94
N GLN A 35 0.99 9.53 -8.83
CA GLN A 35 0.08 8.41 -8.65
C GLN A 35 0.75 7.33 -7.80
N ILE A 36 0.87 7.61 -6.50
CA ILE A 36 1.58 6.79 -5.52
C ILE A 36 0.81 5.48 -5.26
N LEU A 37 1.52 4.35 -5.30
CA LEU A 37 0.93 3.01 -5.21
C LEU A 37 0.18 2.81 -3.90
N GLU A 38 0.71 3.32 -2.81
CA GLU A 38 0.18 3.15 -1.47
C GLU A 38 -1.16 3.90 -1.28
N GLU A 39 -1.31 5.06 -1.93
CA GLU A 39 -2.59 5.78 -1.96
C GLU A 39 -3.62 5.03 -2.81
N ALA A 40 -3.23 4.56 -4.00
CA ALA A 40 -4.09 3.75 -4.86
C ALA A 40 -4.57 2.47 -4.15
N ALA A 41 -3.64 1.74 -3.53
CA ALA A 41 -3.94 0.53 -2.78
C ALA A 41 -4.88 0.81 -1.60
N THR A 42 -4.73 1.97 -0.94
CA THR A 42 -5.64 2.38 0.14
C THR A 42 -7.05 2.64 -0.39
N LEU A 43 -7.20 3.38 -1.49
CA LEU A 43 -8.50 3.63 -2.12
C LEU A 43 -9.19 2.32 -2.55
N VAL A 44 -8.42 1.39 -3.13
CA VAL A 44 -8.89 0.06 -3.51
C VAL A 44 -9.33 -0.74 -2.29
N ALA A 45 -8.53 -0.76 -1.22
CA ALA A 45 -8.88 -1.45 0.01
C ALA A 45 -10.18 -0.89 0.62
N GLN A 46 -10.32 0.44 0.70
CA GLN A 46 -11.55 1.10 1.17
C GLN A 46 -12.77 0.78 0.29
N TRP A 47 -12.57 0.61 -1.03
CA TRP A 47 -13.64 0.27 -1.97
C TRP A 47 -14.19 -1.14 -1.73
N PHE A 48 -13.31 -2.10 -1.50
CA PHE A 48 -13.67 -3.51 -1.33
C PHE A 48 -13.94 -3.92 0.11
N GLN A 49 -13.47 -3.14 1.08
CA GLN A 49 -13.65 -3.40 2.51
C GLN A 49 -14.31 -2.20 3.19
N PRO A 50 -15.58 -1.88 2.86
CA PRO A 50 -16.24 -0.64 3.28
C PRO A 50 -16.49 -0.54 4.80
N GLU A 51 -16.47 -1.68 5.50
CA GLU A 51 -16.53 -1.77 6.95
C GLU A 51 -15.18 -1.49 7.63
N GLN A 52 -14.06 -1.64 6.92
CA GLN A 52 -12.74 -1.42 7.47
C GLN A 52 -12.36 0.06 7.39
N HIS A 53 -11.84 0.57 8.50
CA HIS A 53 -11.47 1.99 8.62
C HIS A 53 -9.97 2.18 8.34
N ILE A 54 -9.54 1.89 7.12
CA ILE A 54 -8.14 2.07 6.68
C ILE A 54 -8.01 3.47 6.11
N SER A 55 -7.25 4.37 6.73
CA SER A 55 -6.94 5.69 6.15
C SER A 55 -5.57 5.68 5.47
N TYR A 56 -5.39 6.53 4.47
CA TYR A 56 -4.08 6.67 3.81
C TYR A 56 -3.02 7.14 4.81
N SER A 57 -3.38 8.06 5.72
CA SER A 57 -2.48 8.50 6.79
C SER A 57 -1.99 7.35 7.68
N TYR A 58 -2.87 6.39 8.02
CA TYR A 58 -2.49 5.22 8.80
C TYR A 58 -1.48 4.36 8.03
N VAL A 59 -1.75 4.10 6.75
CA VAL A 59 -0.83 3.35 5.87
C VAL A 59 0.54 4.03 5.80
N THR A 60 0.58 5.35 5.58
CA THR A 60 1.83 6.12 5.55
C THR A 60 2.60 6.01 6.87
N THR A 61 1.94 6.14 8.02
CA THR A 61 2.60 6.01 9.33
C THR A 61 3.20 4.62 9.54
N GLU A 62 2.49 3.56 9.16
CA GLU A 62 3.03 2.19 9.28
C GLU A 62 4.25 1.97 8.37
N LEU A 63 4.21 2.50 7.14
CA LEU A 63 5.34 2.44 6.21
C LEU A 63 6.55 3.24 6.72
N GLU A 64 6.31 4.42 7.30
CA GLU A 64 7.37 5.22 7.93
C GLU A 64 8.00 4.50 9.11
N ASN A 65 7.20 3.83 9.93
CA ASN A 65 7.70 3.01 11.04
C ASN A 65 8.57 1.83 10.55
N ILE A 66 8.14 1.15 9.48
CA ILE A 66 8.94 0.08 8.85
C ILE A 66 10.24 0.66 8.29
N ALA A 67 10.17 1.78 7.57
CA ALA A 67 11.34 2.44 7.00
C ALA A 67 12.34 2.86 8.09
N GLN A 68 11.86 3.40 9.21
CA GLN A 68 12.68 3.76 10.35
C GLN A 68 13.41 2.54 10.94
N GLN A 69 12.68 1.42 11.14
CA GLN A 69 13.29 0.18 11.63
C GLN A 69 14.34 -0.38 10.66
N VAL A 70 14.12 -0.26 9.35
CA VAL A 70 15.10 -0.66 8.32
C VAL A 70 16.34 0.21 8.43
N MET A 71 16.19 1.53 8.54
CA MET A 71 17.31 2.48 8.65
C MET A 71 18.15 2.22 9.90
N GLU A 72 17.51 2.05 11.07
CA GLU A 72 18.19 1.74 12.33
C GLU A 72 18.97 0.42 12.25
N ARG A 73 18.38 -0.60 11.62
CA ARG A 73 19.05 -1.90 11.44
C ARG A 73 20.20 -1.80 10.45
N LEU A 74 20.02 -1.05 9.37
CA LEU A 74 21.03 -0.86 8.33
C LEU A 74 22.23 -0.08 8.87
N GLU A 75 22.03 0.91 9.74
CA GLU A 75 23.12 1.66 10.37
C GLU A 75 24.05 0.75 11.19
N VAL A 76 23.48 -0.28 11.85
CA VAL A 76 24.26 -1.28 12.59
C VAL A 76 24.99 -2.25 11.66
N VAL A 77 24.36 -2.66 10.55
CA VAL A 77 24.89 -3.68 9.63
C VAL A 77 25.91 -3.10 8.65
N ASN A 78 25.61 -1.93 8.09
CA ASN A 78 26.41 -1.22 7.11
C ASN A 78 26.24 0.31 7.26
N PRO A 79 26.96 0.96 8.19
CA PRO A 79 26.88 2.41 8.41
C PRO A 79 27.41 3.24 7.23
N GLN A 80 28.12 2.62 6.28
CA GLN A 80 28.63 3.28 5.07
C GLN A 80 27.70 3.12 3.86
N HIS A 81 26.50 2.57 4.06
CA HIS A 81 25.53 2.39 2.99
C HIS A 81 25.17 3.72 2.32
N GLN A 82 25.05 3.72 0.98
CA GLN A 82 24.87 4.94 0.18
C GLN A 82 23.62 5.75 0.56
N ILE A 83 22.58 5.08 1.07
CA ILE A 83 21.34 5.72 1.55
C ILE A 83 21.58 6.82 2.61
N PHE A 84 22.62 6.69 3.44
CA PHE A 84 22.95 7.69 4.47
C PHE A 84 23.59 8.95 3.88
N SER A 85 24.03 8.90 2.62
CA SER A 85 24.54 10.06 1.88
C SER A 85 23.43 10.81 1.13
N VAL A 86 22.22 10.27 1.06
CA VAL A 86 21.08 10.88 0.37
C VAL A 86 20.55 12.07 1.17
N SER A 87 20.26 13.19 0.49
CA SER A 87 19.75 14.38 1.17
C SER A 87 18.32 14.20 1.67
N ARG A 88 17.93 14.97 2.69
CA ARG A 88 16.56 14.94 3.23
C ARG A 88 15.53 15.38 2.19
N GLU A 89 15.90 16.32 1.33
CA GLU A 89 15.05 16.83 0.26
C GLU A 89 14.77 15.74 -0.78
N GLN A 90 15.78 14.92 -1.11
CA GLN A 90 15.63 13.80 -2.03
C GLN A 90 14.77 12.70 -1.43
N ILE A 91 14.99 12.32 -0.16
CA ILE A 91 14.13 11.38 0.56
C ILE A 91 12.68 11.89 0.61
N SER A 92 12.47 13.18 0.91
CA SER A 92 11.13 13.77 0.94
C SER A 92 10.45 13.77 -0.44
N SER A 93 11.23 13.96 -1.51
CA SER A 93 10.73 13.89 -2.88
C SER A 93 10.22 12.48 -3.22
N TRP A 94 10.97 11.45 -2.85
CA TRP A 94 10.61 10.04 -3.06
C TRP A 94 9.34 9.61 -2.34
N LYS A 95 8.99 10.24 -1.21
CA LYS A 95 7.73 9.97 -0.50
C LYS A 95 6.48 10.43 -1.26
N SER A 96 6.62 11.43 -2.13
CA SER A 96 5.50 12.04 -2.84
C SER A 96 5.56 11.85 -4.36
N ASN A 97 6.62 11.20 -4.86
CA ASN A 97 6.81 10.95 -6.28
C ASN A 97 7.38 9.54 -6.52
N ASN A 98 6.79 8.82 -7.47
CA ASN A 98 7.32 7.59 -8.02
C ASN A 98 8.71 7.83 -8.62
N ILE A 99 9.59 6.85 -8.42
CA ILE A 99 10.98 6.88 -8.87
C ILE A 99 11.10 5.96 -10.09
N ASP A 100 11.51 6.52 -11.22
CA ASP A 100 11.63 5.77 -12.49
C ASP A 100 12.99 5.06 -12.65
N LYS A 101 13.96 5.37 -11.79
CA LYS A 101 15.34 4.88 -11.88
C LYS A 101 15.76 4.21 -10.58
N ASP A 102 16.51 3.13 -10.72
CA ASP A 102 17.17 2.50 -9.58
C ASP A 102 18.24 3.46 -9.04
N GLU A 103 18.07 3.86 -7.78
CA GLU A 103 18.99 4.78 -7.09
C GLU A 103 20.22 4.05 -6.53
N TRP A 104 20.15 2.71 -6.46
CA TRP A 104 21.18 1.87 -5.87
C TRP A 104 21.56 0.72 -6.78
N ASN A 105 22.80 0.28 -6.65
CA ASN A 105 23.26 -0.95 -7.30
C ASN A 105 22.59 -2.19 -6.67
N ASN A 106 22.75 -3.34 -7.31
CA ASN A 106 22.10 -4.58 -6.86
C ASN A 106 22.51 -4.99 -5.43
N SER A 107 23.77 -4.76 -5.03
CA SER A 107 24.22 -5.10 -3.67
C SER A 107 23.55 -4.25 -2.60
N ASP A 108 23.53 -2.93 -2.77
CA ASP A 108 22.92 -1.98 -1.84
C ASP A 108 21.40 -2.24 -1.72
N ALA A 109 20.73 -2.41 -2.86
CA ALA A 109 19.31 -2.78 -2.88
C ALA A 109 19.04 -4.11 -2.16
N ARG A 110 19.92 -5.11 -2.34
CA ARG A 110 19.77 -6.42 -1.71
C ARG A 110 19.97 -6.37 -0.19
N GLU A 111 20.88 -5.54 0.31
CA GLU A 111 21.06 -5.34 1.76
C GLU A 111 19.77 -4.79 2.40
N ILE A 112 19.19 -3.76 1.80
CA ILE A 112 17.91 -3.19 2.25
C ILE A 112 16.80 -4.24 2.20
N LEU A 113 16.68 -5.00 1.11
CA LEU A 113 15.66 -6.05 0.97
C LEU A 113 15.81 -7.19 1.99
N ASN A 114 17.05 -7.57 2.32
CA ASN A 114 17.30 -8.59 3.34
C ASN A 114 16.86 -8.10 4.73
N ILE A 115 17.19 -6.86 5.09
CA ILE A 115 16.78 -6.25 6.35
C ILE A 115 15.26 -6.08 6.43
N LEU A 116 14.64 -5.62 5.34
CA LEU A 116 13.20 -5.49 5.23
C LEU A 116 12.51 -6.85 5.44
N SER A 117 13.05 -7.91 4.82
CA SER A 117 12.54 -9.27 4.99
C SER A 117 12.68 -9.76 6.44
N GLU A 118 13.82 -9.48 7.09
CA GLU A 118 14.02 -9.79 8.52
C GLU A 118 12.92 -9.11 9.38
N ILE A 119 12.69 -7.82 9.16
CA ILE A 119 11.71 -7.04 9.92
C ILE A 119 10.28 -7.56 9.68
N LEU A 120 9.87 -7.71 8.42
CA LEU A 120 8.50 -8.11 8.09
C LEU A 120 8.19 -9.54 8.57
N PHE A 121 9.06 -10.51 8.24
CA PHE A 121 8.76 -11.92 8.50
C PHE A 121 9.10 -12.35 9.93
N GLN A 122 10.18 -11.84 10.53
CA GLN A 122 10.63 -12.30 11.85
C GLN A 122 10.07 -11.44 12.97
N LYS A 123 10.10 -10.10 12.83
CA LYS A 123 9.65 -9.19 13.89
C LYS A 123 8.14 -8.96 13.85
N GLN A 124 7.60 -8.66 12.67
CA GLN A 124 6.17 -8.36 12.52
C GLN A 124 5.30 -9.59 12.28
N LYS A 125 5.92 -10.78 12.18
CA LYS A 125 5.25 -12.06 11.91
C LYS A 125 4.29 -11.98 10.73
N PHE A 126 4.64 -11.16 9.73
CA PHE A 126 3.84 -11.01 8.53
C PHE A 126 3.78 -12.37 7.84
N GLN A 127 2.62 -12.99 7.87
CA GLN A 127 2.33 -14.14 7.04
C GLN A 127 1.74 -13.56 5.78
N GLY A 128 2.54 -13.49 4.72
CA GLY A 128 2.05 -13.08 3.40
C GLY A 128 0.72 -13.76 3.09
N ILE A 129 -0.16 -13.07 2.37
CA ILE A 129 -1.48 -13.60 2.10
C ILE A 129 -1.32 -14.94 1.36
N ARG A 130 -1.74 -16.05 1.96
CA ARG A 130 -1.76 -17.40 1.33
C ARG A 130 -2.87 -17.50 0.26
N THR A 131 -3.02 -16.48 -0.58
CA THR A 131 -4.15 -16.34 -1.52
C THR A 131 -3.77 -16.43 -2.99
N PHE A 132 -2.53 -16.79 -3.36
CA PHE A 132 -2.21 -17.22 -4.75
C PHE A 132 -2.88 -18.58 -5.14
N GLY A 133 -4.07 -18.84 -4.62
CA GLY A 133 -4.88 -20.03 -4.85
C GLY A 133 -6.27 -20.00 -4.20
N ASN A 134 -6.61 -18.95 -3.43
CA ASN A 134 -7.95 -18.83 -2.84
C ASN A 134 -8.80 -17.90 -3.71
N THR A 135 -9.55 -18.52 -4.63
CA THR A 135 -10.45 -17.86 -5.58
C THR A 135 -11.46 -16.96 -4.90
N ASP A 136 -11.87 -17.26 -3.66
CA ASP A 136 -12.88 -16.49 -2.94
C ASP A 136 -12.42 -15.07 -2.60
N PHE A 137 -11.13 -14.84 -2.36
CA PHE A 137 -10.62 -13.49 -2.11
C PHE A 137 -10.62 -12.65 -3.39
N LEU A 138 -10.15 -13.23 -4.50
CA LEU A 138 -10.15 -12.55 -5.81
C LEU A 138 -11.58 -12.28 -6.31
N GLN A 139 -12.49 -13.22 -6.07
CA GLN A 139 -13.87 -13.17 -6.55
C GLN A 139 -14.71 -12.18 -5.73
N ASN A 140 -14.52 -12.12 -4.41
CA ASN A 140 -15.29 -11.24 -3.53
C ASN A 140 -14.70 -9.82 -3.40
N TYR A 141 -13.38 -9.65 -3.60
CA TYR A 141 -12.70 -8.37 -3.29
C TYR A 141 -11.88 -7.78 -4.44
N LEU A 142 -11.76 -8.41 -5.60
CA LEU A 142 -11.02 -7.83 -6.74
C LEU A 142 -11.82 -7.78 -8.05
N CYS A 143 -13.11 -8.14 -8.03
CA CYS A 143 -14.02 -8.04 -9.18
C CYS A 143 -13.42 -8.60 -10.49
N VAL A 144 -12.71 -9.73 -10.44
CA VAL A 144 -12.12 -10.35 -11.65
C VAL A 144 -13.19 -10.85 -12.65
N ASN A 145 -14.48 -10.86 -12.25
CA ASN A 145 -15.58 -11.34 -13.09
C ASN A 145 -16.25 -10.29 -14.01
N TYR A 146 -15.72 -9.06 -14.13
CA TYR A 146 -16.32 -8.00 -14.96
C TYR A 146 -15.59 -7.69 -16.29
N VAL A 147 -14.85 -8.64 -16.87
CA VAL A 147 -14.25 -8.46 -18.22
C VAL A 147 -14.55 -9.63 -19.17
N SER A 148 -15.74 -10.24 -19.08
CA SER A 148 -16.15 -11.26 -20.09
C SER A 148 -17.54 -11.08 -20.70
N TYR A 149 -18.14 -9.90 -20.60
CA TYR A 149 -19.36 -9.58 -21.35
C TYR A 149 -19.35 -8.14 -21.87
N SER A 150 -18.58 -7.92 -22.93
CA SER A 150 -18.84 -6.87 -23.91
C SER A 150 -18.22 -7.29 -25.24
N LEU A 151 -18.94 -8.14 -25.97
CA LEU A 151 -18.93 -8.21 -27.43
C LEU A 151 -20.19 -7.49 -27.92
#